data_AF-A0A527ZG03-F1
#
_entry.id   AF-A0A527ZG03-F1
#
_cell.length_a   1.000
_cell.length_b   1.000
_cell.length_c   1.000
_cell.angle_alpha   90.00
_cell.angle_beta   90.00
_cell.angle_gamma   90.00
#
_symmetry.space_group_name_H-M   'P 1'
#
loop_
_entity.id
_entity.type
_entity.pdbx_description
1 polymer ?
#
loop_
_entity_poly.entity_id
_entity_poly.type
_entity_poly.pdbx_seq_one_letter_code
_entity_poly.pdbx_strand_id
1 'polypeptide(L)'
;RMLAAIGLDRTSAYIANVIPWRPPGNRTPTPHETEICRPFIERQIELVNPKVLVNLGGLSANTLLNTTEAILRLRGNWRVHTTAAGIAIPAMPTLHPAYLLRTPAHKKLAWRDFLEVKAKLRALG
;
A
#
# COMPACT_ATOMS: atom_id res chain seq x y z
N ARG A 1 -5.02 11.27 8.57
CA ARG A 1 -6.08 10.91 9.54
C ARG A 1 -6.17 9.40 9.79
N MET A 2 -6.02 8.52 8.79
CA MET A 2 -6.08 7.06 9.04
C MET A 2 -4.97 6.52 9.96
N LEU A 3 -3.71 6.96 9.78
CA LEU A 3 -2.61 6.59 10.69
C LEU A 3 -2.90 7.02 12.13
N ALA A 4 -3.30 8.27 12.33
CA ALA A 4 -3.62 8.81 13.66
C ALA A 4 -4.70 8.00 14.38
N ALA A 5 -5.68 7.48 13.63
CA ALA A 5 -6.76 6.70 14.20
C ALA A 5 -6.25 5.35 14.77
N ILE A 6 -5.15 4.80 14.26
CA ILE A 6 -4.49 3.63 14.86
C ILE A 6 -3.42 3.98 15.89
N GLY A 7 -3.24 5.26 16.23
CA GLY A 7 -2.23 5.73 17.17
C GLY A 7 -0.83 5.88 16.55
N LEU A 8 -0.75 5.95 15.22
CA LEU A 8 0.49 6.19 14.48
C LEU A 8 0.50 7.62 13.91
N ASP A 9 1.69 8.18 13.76
CA ASP A 9 1.88 9.45 13.07
C ASP A 9 2.62 9.27 11.74
N ARG A 10 2.85 10.37 11.01
CA ARG A 10 3.55 10.31 9.73
C ARG A 10 5.03 9.93 9.87
N THR A 11 5.65 10.19 11.02
CA THR A 11 7.07 9.87 11.26
C THR A 11 7.29 8.40 11.56
N SER A 12 6.26 7.71 12.06
CA SER A 12 6.25 6.27 12.28
C SER A 12 6.13 5.42 11.00
N ALA A 13 6.03 6.05 9.82
CA ALA A 13 5.85 5.35 8.55
C ALA A 13 6.73 5.94 7.45
N TYR A 14 7.34 5.06 6.66
CA TYR A 14 7.92 5.43 5.37
C TYR A 14 6.81 5.44 4.30
N ILE A 15 6.69 6.55 3.56
CA ILE A 15 5.62 6.73 2.57
C ILE A 15 6.26 7.01 1.22
N ALA A 16 5.99 6.13 0.27
CA ALA A 16 6.49 6.21 -1.10
C ALA A 16 5.38 5.88 -2.12
N ASN A 17 5.65 6.16 -3.38
CA ASN A 17 4.79 5.82 -4.50
C ASN A 17 5.55 4.90 -5.47
N VAL A 18 4.80 4.06 -6.19
CA VAL A 18 5.34 3.20 -7.25
C VAL A 18 5.96 4.03 -8.38
N ILE A 19 5.35 5.17 -8.72
CA ILE A 19 5.89 6.12 -9.69
C ILE A 19 6.36 7.40 -8.95
N PRO A 20 7.61 7.85 -9.15
CA PRO A 20 8.14 9.01 -8.45
C PRO A 20 7.74 10.36 -9.07
N TRP A 21 7.16 10.39 -10.28
CA TRP A 21 6.65 11.60 -10.93
C TRP A 21 5.13 11.63 -11.02
N ARG A 22 4.59 12.81 -11.32
CA ARG A 22 3.16 13.00 -11.61
C ARG A 22 2.90 12.84 -13.10
N PRO A 23 2.11 11.85 -13.56
CA PRO A 23 1.75 11.74 -14.97
C PRO A 23 0.96 12.98 -15.45
N PRO A 24 1.13 13.39 -16.73
CA PRO A 24 0.37 14.48 -17.32
C PRO A 24 -1.14 14.29 -17.15
N GLY A 25 -1.87 15.34 -16.77
CA GLY A 25 -3.30 15.27 -16.52
C GLY A 25 -3.71 14.37 -15.34
N ASN A 26 -2.78 13.94 -14.50
CA ASN A 26 -3.03 13.00 -13.40
C ASN A 26 -3.65 11.67 -13.87
N ARG A 27 -3.34 11.25 -15.10
CA ARG A 27 -3.74 9.96 -15.64
C ARG A 27 -3.12 8.82 -14.83
N THR A 28 -3.71 7.63 -14.96
CA THR A 28 -3.06 6.41 -14.46
C THR A 28 -1.75 6.18 -15.22
N PRO A 29 -0.65 5.84 -14.53
CA PRO A 29 0.57 5.36 -15.17
C PRO A 29 0.30 4.16 -16.07
N THR A 30 1.03 4.05 -17.17
CA THR A 30 0.97 2.87 -18.03
C THR A 30 1.64 1.68 -17.35
N PRO A 31 1.35 0.43 -17.77
CA PRO A 31 2.08 -0.73 -17.30
C PRO A 31 3.59 -0.59 -17.53
N HIS A 32 4.00 -0.05 -18.69
CA HIS A 32 5.40 0.16 -19.01
C HIS A 32 6.10 1.16 -18.07
N GLU A 33 5.47 2.30 -17.78
CA GLU A 33 5.99 3.28 -16.81
C GLU A 33 6.12 2.64 -15.41
N THR A 34 5.17 1.79 -15.04
CA THR A 34 5.13 1.08 -13.76
C THR A 34 6.27 0.07 -13.66
N GLU A 35 6.49 -0.73 -14.70
CA GLU A 35 7.56 -1.74 -14.71
C GLU A 35 8.95 -1.11 -14.73
N ILE A 36 9.16 -0.02 -15.47
CA ILE A 36 10.43 0.73 -15.44
C ILE A 36 10.72 1.25 -14.01
N CYS A 37 9.67 1.66 -13.28
CA CYS A 37 9.85 2.20 -11.93
C CYS A 37 9.88 1.16 -10.82
N ARG A 38 9.39 -0.06 -11.08
CA ARG A 38 9.30 -1.13 -10.08
C ARG A 38 10.61 -1.33 -9.31
N PRO A 39 11.81 -1.38 -9.93
CA PRO A 39 13.06 -1.58 -9.19
C PRO A 39 13.31 -0.52 -8.09
N PHE A 40 12.85 0.71 -8.27
CA PHE A 40 13.06 1.77 -7.28
C PHE A 40 12.21 1.56 -6.02
N ILE A 41 10.95 1.15 -6.17
CA ILE A 41 10.08 0.90 -5.02
C ILE A 41 10.46 -0.41 -4.33
N GLU A 42 10.84 -1.45 -5.09
CA GLU A 42 11.38 -2.70 -4.53
C GLU A 42 12.63 -2.41 -3.69
N ARG A 43 13.57 -1.61 -4.21
CA ARG A 43 14.78 -1.26 -3.47
C ARG A 43 14.49 -0.44 -2.21
N GLN A 44 13.51 0.45 -2.25
CA GLN A 44 13.08 1.19 -1.06
C GLN A 44 12.49 0.25 0.01
N ILE A 45 11.67 -0.73 -0.40
CA ILE A 45 11.10 -1.73 0.51
C ILE A 45 12.21 -2.53 1.17
N GLU A 46 13.19 -3.00 0.40
CA GLU A 46 14.35 -3.72 0.93
C GLU A 46 15.16 -2.89 1.94
N LEU A 47 15.44 -1.64 1.62
CA LEU A 47 16.24 -0.76 2.48
C LEU A 47 15.52 -0.39 3.78
N VAL A 48 14.20 -0.18 3.71
CA VAL A 48 13.37 0.13 4.87
C VAL A 48 13.11 -1.12 5.72
N ASN A 49 13.09 -2.30 5.10
CA ASN A 49 12.77 -3.59 5.72
C ASN A 49 11.54 -3.50 6.67
N PRO A 50 10.36 -3.09 6.17
CA PRO A 50 9.22 -2.79 7.02
C PRO A 50 8.61 -4.06 7.62
N LYS A 51 8.11 -3.96 8.86
CA LYS A 51 7.32 -5.03 9.51
C LYS A 51 6.02 -5.34 8.74
N VAL A 52 5.41 -4.32 8.14
CA VAL A 52 4.15 -4.41 7.38
C VAL A 52 4.22 -3.47 6.18
N LEU A 53 3.75 -3.94 5.03
CA LEU A 53 3.54 -3.12 3.83
C LEU A 53 2.05 -2.75 3.70
N VAL A 54 1.73 -1.50 3.36
CA VAL A 54 0.34 -1.07 3.14
C VAL A 54 0.20 -0.52 1.72
N ASN A 55 -0.60 -1.18 0.89
CA ASN A 55 -0.82 -0.80 -0.51
C ASN A 55 -2.08 0.05 -0.63
N LEU A 56 -1.92 1.35 -0.93
CA LEU A 56 -3.02 2.30 -1.07
C LEU A 56 -3.52 2.33 -2.52
N GLY A 57 -4.61 1.61 -2.81
CA GLY A 57 -5.25 1.59 -4.12
C GLY A 57 -4.71 0.52 -5.07
N GLY A 58 -5.43 0.36 -6.19
CA GLY A 58 -5.21 -0.72 -7.15
C GLY A 58 -3.80 -0.73 -7.76
N LEU A 59 -3.26 0.42 -8.19
CA LEU A 59 -1.93 0.47 -8.78
C LEU A 59 -0.86 -0.12 -7.85
N SER A 60 -0.78 0.37 -6.61
CA SER A 60 0.21 -0.12 -5.64
C SER A 60 0.03 -1.59 -5.27
N ALA A 61 -1.22 -2.05 -5.14
CA ALA A 61 -1.52 -3.43 -4.79
C ALA A 61 -1.18 -4.37 -5.95
N ASN A 62 -1.60 -4.02 -7.17
CA ASN A 62 -1.38 -4.84 -8.37
C ASN A 62 0.10 -4.97 -8.68
N THR A 63 0.85 -3.87 -8.59
CA THR A 63 2.30 -3.87 -8.77
C THR A 63 2.96 -4.78 -7.74
N LEU A 64 2.81 -4.49 -6.44
CA LEU A 64 3.64 -5.12 -5.40
C LEU A 64 3.16 -6.53 -5.00
N LEU A 65 1.91 -6.89 -5.30
CA LEU A 65 1.35 -8.22 -5.02
C LEU A 65 1.24 -9.09 -6.27
N ASN A 66 1.74 -8.61 -7.41
CA ASN A 66 1.69 -9.28 -8.71
C ASN A 66 0.30 -9.84 -9.05
N THR A 67 -0.71 -8.97 -9.02
CA THR A 67 -2.12 -9.33 -9.24
C THR A 67 -2.81 -8.33 -10.15
N THR A 68 -3.90 -8.77 -10.79
CA THR A 68 -4.78 -7.93 -11.61
C THR A 68 -6.16 -7.72 -10.97
N GLU A 69 -6.38 -8.26 -9.76
CA GLU A 69 -7.65 -8.15 -9.06
C GLU A 69 -8.03 -6.69 -8.73
N ALA A 70 -9.33 -6.38 -8.75
CA ALA A 70 -9.82 -5.07 -8.36
C ALA A 70 -9.58 -4.79 -6.87
N ILE A 71 -9.20 -3.55 -6.52
CA ILE A 71 -8.89 -3.18 -5.13
C ILE A 71 -10.04 -3.43 -4.14
N LEU A 72 -11.30 -3.32 -4.59
CA LEU A 72 -12.46 -3.58 -3.75
C LEU A 72 -12.58 -5.04 -3.32
N ARG A 73 -12.03 -5.97 -4.11
CA ARG A 73 -11.96 -7.41 -3.78
C ARG A 73 -10.72 -7.73 -2.93
N LEU A 74 -9.59 -7.08 -3.23
CA LEU A 74 -8.34 -7.31 -2.51
C LEU A 74 -8.35 -6.78 -1.08
N ARG A 75 -8.93 -5.60 -0.87
CA ARG A 75 -8.80 -4.84 0.38
C ARG A 75 -9.13 -5.63 1.65
N GLY A 76 -8.37 -5.40 2.72
CA GLY A 76 -8.62 -6.01 4.02
C GLY A 76 -8.24 -7.49 4.13
N ASN A 77 -7.76 -8.11 3.05
CA ASN A 77 -7.24 -9.47 3.06
C ASN A 77 -5.72 -9.43 3.07
N TRP A 78 -5.11 -9.98 4.11
CA TRP A 78 -3.65 -10.06 4.21
C TRP A 78 -3.07 -10.84 3.02
N ARG A 79 -2.02 -10.27 2.43
CA ARG A 79 -1.20 -10.89 1.39
C ARG A 79 0.25 -10.92 1.85
N VAL A 80 1.11 -11.48 1.02
CA VAL A 80 2.56 -11.49 1.23
C VAL A 80 3.20 -10.85 0.02
N HIS A 81 4.07 -9.89 0.27
CA HIS A 81 5.03 -9.39 -0.70
C HIS A 81 6.38 -10.02 -0.40
N THR A 82 7.03 -10.60 -1.41
CA THR A 82 8.35 -11.21 -1.26
C THR A 82 9.36 -10.39 -2.04
N THR A 83 10.35 -9.85 -1.35
CA THR A 83 11.45 -9.10 -1.96
C THR A 83 12.35 -10.01 -2.79
N ALA A 84 13.21 -9.44 -3.64
CA ALA A 84 14.19 -10.21 -4.42
C ALA A 84 15.18 -11.00 -3.52
N ALA A 85 15.45 -10.50 -2.31
CA ALA A 85 16.24 -11.18 -1.29
C ALA A 85 15.49 -12.33 -0.56
N GLY A 86 14.24 -12.62 -0.94
CA GLY A 86 13.43 -13.69 -0.34
C GLY A 86 12.76 -13.31 0.99
N ILE A 87 12.84 -12.05 1.41
CA ILE A 87 12.18 -11.58 2.64
C ILE A 87 10.67 -11.47 2.38
N ALA A 88 9.89 -12.23 3.15
CA ALA A 88 8.44 -12.19 3.12
C ALA A 88 7.89 -11.12 4.07
N ILE A 89 7.14 -10.17 3.52
CA ILE A 89 6.56 -9.04 4.26
C ILE A 89 5.03 -9.14 4.19
N PRO A 90 4.31 -9.12 5.33
CA PRO A 90 2.86 -9.09 5.32
C PRO A 90 2.38 -7.76 4.73
N ALA A 91 1.48 -7.85 3.74
CA ALA A 91 1.01 -6.72 2.96
C ALA A 91 -0.51 -6.56 3.09
N MET A 92 -0.96 -5.35 3.45
CA MET A 92 -2.37 -4.98 3.54
C MET A 92 -2.76 -4.08 2.36
N PRO A 93 -3.48 -4.61 1.35
CA PRO A 93 -4.15 -3.77 0.36
C PRO A 93 -5.32 -3.02 0.99
N THR A 94 -5.46 -1.74 0.67
CA THR A 94 -6.59 -0.91 1.12
C THR A 94 -6.91 0.23 0.13
N LEU A 95 -7.90 1.05 0.44
CA LEU A 95 -8.40 2.11 -0.42
C LEU A 95 -7.52 3.35 -0.40
N HIS A 96 -7.23 3.91 -1.59
CA HIS A 96 -6.45 5.12 -1.71
C HIS A 96 -7.18 6.34 -1.11
N PRO A 97 -6.49 7.29 -0.43
CA PRO A 97 -7.12 8.47 0.16
C PRO A 97 -7.96 9.29 -0.84
N ALA A 98 -7.48 9.49 -2.07
CA ALA A 98 -8.23 10.21 -3.10
C ALA A 98 -9.57 9.55 -3.45
N TYR A 99 -9.65 8.21 -3.42
CA TYR A 99 -10.91 7.49 -3.59
C TYR A 99 -11.85 7.75 -2.40
N LEU A 100 -11.34 7.73 -1.18
CA LEU A 100 -12.11 7.99 0.04
C LEU A 100 -12.61 9.44 0.16
N LEU A 101 -11.96 10.40 -0.50
CA LEU A 101 -12.45 11.77 -0.60
C LEU A 101 -13.67 11.86 -1.52
N ARG A 102 -13.66 11.12 -2.64
CA ARG A 102 -14.80 11.04 -3.58
C ARG A 102 -15.93 10.15 -3.07
N THR A 103 -15.61 9.15 -2.26
CA THR A 103 -16.58 8.19 -1.72
C THR A 103 -16.42 8.07 -0.19
N PRO A 104 -16.86 9.09 0.58
CA PRO A 104 -16.65 9.13 2.03
C PRO A 104 -17.27 7.95 2.79
N ALA A 105 -18.37 7.37 2.29
CA ALA A 105 -19.01 6.20 2.89
C ALA A 105 -18.07 4.99 3.02
N HIS A 106 -17.03 4.91 2.17
CA HIS A 106 -16.05 3.83 2.20
C HIS A 106 -14.91 4.06 3.20
N LYS A 107 -14.88 5.19 3.91
CA LYS A 107 -13.89 5.43 4.98
C LYS A 107 -13.99 4.38 6.09
N LYS A 108 -15.20 3.89 6.39
CA LYS A 108 -15.42 2.80 7.37
C LYS A 108 -14.69 1.52 6.99
N LEU A 109 -14.60 1.25 5.68
CA LEU A 109 -13.91 0.08 5.18
C LEU A 109 -12.40 0.25 5.43
N ALA A 110 -11.82 1.35 4.96
CA ALA A 110 -10.39 1.60 5.12
C ALA A 110 -9.99 1.62 6.60
N TRP A 111 -10.84 2.21 7.45
CA TRP A 111 -10.67 2.19 8.89
C TRP A 111 -10.52 0.76 9.45
N ARG A 112 -11.38 -0.18 9.04
CA ARG A 112 -11.28 -1.59 9.44
C ARG A 112 -9.94 -2.22 9.02
N ASP A 113 -9.47 -1.95 7.80
CA ASP A 113 -8.19 -2.48 7.34
C ASP A 113 -7.02 -1.93 8.16
N PHE A 114 -7.07 -0.65 8.57
CA PHE A 114 -6.05 -0.07 9.44
C PHE A 114 -6.09 -0.66 10.85
N LEU A 115 -7.27 -1.01 11.39
CA LEU A 115 -7.37 -1.74 12.66
C LEU A 115 -6.67 -3.10 12.57
N GLU A 116 -6.80 -3.82 11.45
CA GLU A 116 -6.05 -5.05 11.20
C GLU A 116 -4.54 -4.80 11.16
N VAL A 117 -4.09 -3.72 10.49
CA VAL A 117 -2.67 -3.32 10.50
C VAL A 117 -2.18 -3.06 11.92
N LYS A 118 -2.97 -2.38 12.75
CA LYS A 118 -2.64 -2.14 14.17
C LYS A 118 -2.49 -3.44 14.94
N ALA A 119 -3.43 -4.38 14.76
CA ALA A 119 -3.38 -5.69 15.41
C ALA A 119 -2.14 -6.47 14.96
N LYS A 120 -1.83 -6.46 13.66
CA LYS A 120 -0.65 -7.15 13.10
C LYS A 120 0.67 -6.54 13.61
N LEU A 121 0.78 -5.22 13.65
CA LEU A 121 1.96 -4.55 14.20
C LEU A 121 2.17 -4.92 15.67
N ARG A 122 1.12 -4.91 16.50
CA ARG A 122 1.22 -5.36 17.90
C ARG A 122 1.69 -6.80 18.04
N ALA A 123 1.23 -7.70 17.17
CA ALA A 123 1.64 -9.10 17.18
C ALA A 123 3.10 -9.32 16.76
N LEU A 124 3.70 -8.37 16.03
CA LEU A 124 5.10 -8.41 15.58
C LEU A 124 6.07 -7.70 16.54
N GLY A 125 5.58 -7.20 17.68
CA GLY A 125 6.33 -6.37 18.64
C GLY A 125 6.75 -5.02 18.05
#